data_AF-A0A1H0DW94-F1
#
_entry.id   AF-A0A1H0DW94-F1
#
_cell.length_a   1.000
_cell.length_b   1.000
_cell.length_c   1.000
_cell.angle_alpha   90.00
_cell.angle_beta   90.00
_cell.angle_gamma   90.00
#
_symmetry.space_group_name_H-M   'P 1'
#
loop_
_entity.id
_entity.type
_entity.pdbx_description
1 polymer ?
#
loop_
_entity_poly.entity_id
_entity_poly.type
_entity_poly.pdbx_seq_one_letter_code
_entity_poly.pdbx_strand_id
1 'polypeptide(L)'
;MDITTVNDRHLYEGRVVVEDPSDASRPVELPGRIVRFGPAGWLTVVSALTEDAQIDLYPAGRVLAVTDLREVGVPGHQPGADA
;
A
#
# COMPACT_ATOMS: atom_id res chain seq x y z
N MET A 1 0.01 -15.02 -7.15
CA MET A 1 -1.10 -14.47 -6.34
C MET A 1 -1.36 -13.08 -6.90
N ASP A 2 -2.48 -12.90 -7.59
CA ASP A 2 -2.79 -11.65 -8.29
C ASP A 2 -3.21 -10.54 -7.32
N ILE A 3 -2.58 -9.37 -7.46
CA ILE A 3 -2.77 -8.15 -6.64
C ILE A 3 -4.21 -7.60 -6.71
N THR A 4 -5.05 -8.10 -7.61
CA THR A 4 -6.40 -7.60 -7.91
C THR A 4 -7.50 -8.04 -6.95
N THR A 5 -7.23 -8.92 -5.98
CA THR A 5 -8.28 -9.49 -5.10
C THR A 5 -8.29 -8.88 -3.69
N VAL A 6 -7.51 -7.83 -3.43
CA VAL A 6 -7.59 -7.13 -2.15
C VAL A 6 -8.71 -6.10 -2.24
N ASN A 7 -9.74 -6.32 -1.42
CA ASN A 7 -10.97 -5.53 -1.34
C ASN A 7 -10.63 -4.04 -1.15
N ASP A 8 -11.14 -3.20 -2.06
CA ASP A 8 -10.91 -1.75 -2.17
C ASP A 8 -11.34 -0.95 -0.94
N ARG A 9 -12.04 -1.61 -0.01
CA ARG A 9 -12.46 -1.06 1.27
C ARG A 9 -11.35 -0.98 2.33
N HIS A 10 -10.32 -1.82 2.23
CA HIS A 10 -9.34 -1.99 3.31
C HIS A 10 -8.07 -1.18 3.04
N LEU A 11 -7.58 -0.55 4.09
CA LEU A 11 -6.28 0.13 4.11
C LEU A 11 -5.26 -0.80 4.76
N TYR A 12 -4.06 -0.83 4.21
CA TYR A 12 -2.97 -1.61 4.77
C TYR A 12 -1.74 -0.72 4.94
N GLU A 13 -1.04 -0.83 6.05
CA GLU A 13 0.32 -0.31 6.17
C GLU A 13 1.33 -1.38 5.75
N GLY A 14 2.34 -1.00 4.99
CA GLY A 14 3.40 -1.92 4.60
C GLY A 14 4.58 -1.24 3.92
N ARG A 15 5.42 -2.05 3.28
CA ARG A 15 6.52 -1.59 2.44
C ARG A 15 6.11 -1.66 0.98
N VAL A 16 6.32 -0.57 0.25
CA VAL A 16 6.08 -0.51 -1.20
C VAL A 16 7.39 -0.31 -1.92
N VAL A 17 7.64 -1.09 -2.97
CA VAL A 17 8.78 -0.92 -3.86
C VAL A 17 8.26 -0.59 -5.26
N VAL A 18 8.72 0.52 -5.82
CA VAL A 18 8.29 1.01 -7.14
C VAL A 18 9.49 1.27 -8.04
N GLU A 19 9.29 1.24 -9.35
CA GLU A 19 10.29 1.73 -10.32
C GLU A 19 10.50 3.24 -10.17
N ASP A 20 11.76 3.70 -10.20
CA ASP A 20 12.05 5.13 -10.32
C ASP A 20 11.73 5.59 -11.77
N PRO A 21 10.85 6.58 -11.96
CA PRO A 21 10.53 7.10 -13.29
C PRO A 21 11.73 7.73 -14.01
N SER A 22 12.78 8.11 -13.28
CA SER A 22 14.00 8.71 -13.83
C SER A 22 15.06 7.66 -14.19
N ASP A 23 15.03 6.49 -13.55
CA ASP A 23 15.97 5.39 -13.78
C ASP A 23 15.37 4.04 -13.35
N ALA A 24 14.83 3.29 -14.31
CA ALA A 24 14.20 1.99 -14.05
C ALA A 24 15.16 0.93 -13.45
N SER A 25 16.48 1.15 -13.50
CA SER A 25 17.46 0.26 -12.85
C SER A 25 17.56 0.47 -11.33
N ARG A 26 16.91 1.51 -10.81
CA ARG A 26 16.94 1.89 -9.40
C ARG A 26 15.54 1.87 -8.79
N PRO A 27 15.12 0.76 -8.18
CA PRO A 27 13.89 0.72 -7.40
C PRO A 27 13.91 1.72 -6.24
N VAL A 28 12.76 2.32 -5.95
CA VAL A 28 12.55 3.19 -4.78
C VAL A 28 11.76 2.42 -3.74
N GLU A 29 12.31 2.34 -2.52
CA GLU A 29 11.62 1.76 -1.37
C GLU A 29 10.88 2.86 -0.58
N LEU A 30 9.59 2.60 -0.32
CA LEU A 30 8.70 3.45 0.46
C LEU A 30 8.23 2.66 1.70
N PRO A 31 8.97 2.71 2.81
CA PRO A 31 8.61 1.99 4.02
C PRO A 31 7.47 2.68 4.80
N GLY A 32 6.64 1.89 5.49
CA GLY A 32 5.58 2.38 6.36
C GLY A 32 4.55 3.22 5.60
N ARG A 33 4.20 2.79 4.39
CA ARG A 33 3.18 3.47 3.59
C ARG A 33 1.84 2.81 3.76
N ILE A 34 0.82 3.64 3.76
CA ILE A 34 -0.56 3.19 3.76
C ILE A 34 -0.97 3.01 2.32
N VAL A 35 -1.32 1.78 1.98
CA VAL A 35 -1.75 1.40 0.65
C VAL A 35 -3.23 1.06 0.64
N ARG A 36 -3.85 1.44 -0.47
CA ARG A 36 -5.15 0.93 -0.88
C ARG A 36 -5.02 0.36 -2.27
N PHE A 37 -5.45 -0.89 -2.42
CA PHE A 37 -5.56 -1.51 -3.72
C PHE A 37 -6.73 -0.85 -4.44
N GLY A 38 -6.39 -0.03 -5.43
CA GLY A 38 -7.34 0.86 -6.11
C GLY A 38 -8.10 0.15 -7.23
N PRO A 39 -8.74 0.92 -8.13
CA PRO A 39 -9.30 0.36 -9.36
C PRO A 39 -8.24 -0.41 -10.14
N ALA A 40 -8.69 -1.34 -10.99
CA ALA A 40 -7.81 -2.25 -11.72
C ALA A 40 -6.61 -1.53 -12.35
N GLY A 41 -5.41 -1.99 -11.99
CA GLY A 41 -4.15 -1.45 -12.50
C GLY A 41 -3.57 -0.27 -11.71
N TRP A 42 -4.10 0.08 -10.54
CA TRP A 42 -3.57 1.17 -9.71
C TRP A 42 -3.38 0.79 -8.24
N LEU A 43 -2.30 1.30 -7.65
CA LEU A 43 -2.04 1.29 -6.21
C LEU A 43 -2.07 2.73 -5.69
N THR A 44 -2.93 2.99 -4.71
CA THR A 44 -2.89 4.25 -3.95
C THR A 44 -1.91 4.11 -2.80
N VAL A 45 -1.00 5.05 -2.64
CA VAL A 45 0.02 5.07 -1.59
C VAL A 45 -0.07 6.40 -0.86
N VAL A 46 -0.14 6.37 0.47
CA VAL A 46 -0.27 7.55 1.32
C VAL A 46 0.80 7.49 2.40
N SER A 47 1.36 8.65 2.77
CA SER A 47 2.41 8.73 3.80
C SER A 47 1.87 8.59 5.23
N ALA A 48 0.62 9.00 5.50
CA ALA A 48 -0.05 8.90 6.81
C ALA A 48 -1.59 9.07 6.67
N LEU A 49 -2.35 8.74 7.72
CA LEU A 49 -3.79 9.04 7.81
C LEU A 49 -4.04 10.43 8.42
N THR A 50 -3.52 11.47 7.77
CA THR A 50 -3.73 12.88 8.16
C THR A 50 -4.31 13.65 7.00
N GLU A 51 -5.04 14.73 7.27
CA GLU A 51 -5.70 15.55 6.22
C GLU A 51 -4.69 16.13 5.22
N ASP A 52 -3.46 16.43 5.67
CA ASP A 52 -2.39 16.99 4.83
C ASP A 52 -1.48 15.92 4.19
N ALA A 53 -1.80 14.64 4.33
CA ALA A 53 -0.95 13.58 3.79
C ALA A 53 -0.96 13.58 2.26
N GLN A 54 0.22 13.51 1.66
CA GLN A 54 0.35 13.35 0.21
C GLN A 54 -0.20 11.99 -0.22
N ILE A 55 -1.02 12.00 -1.26
CA ILE A 55 -1.58 10.82 -1.91
C ILE A 55 -0.91 10.66 -3.26
N ASP A 56 -0.23 9.53 -3.44
CA ASP A 56 0.42 9.15 -4.69
C ASP A 56 -0.32 7.97 -5.32
N LEU A 57 -0.46 8.00 -6.65
CA LEU A 57 -1.07 6.93 -7.45
C LEU A 57 -0.03 6.29 -8.34
N TYR A 58 0.20 4.99 -8.14
CA TYR A 58 1.15 4.22 -8.91
C TYR A 58 0.41 3.26 -9.85
N PRO A 59 0.70 3.26 -11.16
CA PRO A 59 0.28 2.17 -12.04
C PRO A 59 0.86 0.85 -11.53
N ALA A 60 0.05 -0.22 -11.50
CA ALA A 60 0.46 -1.53 -11.01
C ALA A 60 1.69 -2.07 -11.76
N GLY A 61 1.86 -1.72 -13.05
CA GLY A 61 3.04 -2.09 -13.82
C GLY A 61 4.35 -1.46 -13.34
N ARG A 62 4.30 -0.41 -12.51
CA ARG A 62 5.48 0.21 -11.87
C ARG A 62 5.68 -0.24 -10.43
N VAL A 63 4.74 -0.99 -9.87
CA VAL A 63 4.84 -1.53 -8.52
C VAL A 63 5.56 -2.87 -8.60
N LEU A 64 6.77 -2.92 -8.06
CA LEU A 64 7.61 -4.11 -8.07
C LEU A 64 7.25 -5.06 -6.94
N ALA A 65 6.94 -4.52 -5.76
CA ALA A 65 6.51 -5.31 -4.62
C ALA A 65 5.68 -4.50 -3.62
N VAL A 66 4.78 -5.18 -2.93
CA VAL A 66 4.12 -4.70 -1.71
C VAL A 66 4.24 -5.81 -0.66
N THR A 67 4.92 -5.52 0.45
CA THR A 67 5.24 -6.52 1.49
C THR A 67 4.91 -6.01 2.88
N ASP A 68 4.97 -6.92 3.86
CA ASP A 68 4.78 -6.62 5.29
C ASP A 68 3.43 -5.93 5.60
N LEU A 69 2.39 -6.28 4.83
CA LEU A 69 1.06 -5.68 4.93
C LEU A 69 0.40 -5.97 6.27
N ARG A 70 -0.10 -4.92 6.92
CA ARG A 70 -0.92 -4.96 8.13
C ARG A 70 -2.14 -4.09 7.93
N GLU A 71 -3.32 -4.59 8.24
CA GLU A 71 -4.54 -3.82 8.08
C GLU A 71 -4.57 -2.64 9.07
N VAL A 72 -4.96 -1.46 8.61
CA VAL A 72 -5.09 -0.24 9.43
C VAL A 72 -6.53 0.25 9.44
N GLY A 73 -6.97 0.72 10.61
CA GLY A 73 -8.27 1.39 10.74
C GLY A 73 -9.49 0.48 10.90
N VAL A 74 -9.34 -0.80 11.32
CA VAL A 74 -10.48 -1.61 11.79
C VAL A 74 -10.89 -1.12 13.18
N PRO A 75 -12.10 -0.53 13.36
CA PRO A 75 -12.65 -0.35 14.70
C PRO A 75 -13.08 -1.74 15.18
N GLY A 76 -12.33 -2.32 16.12
CA GLY A 76 -12.76 -3.54 16.84
C GLY A 76 -11.89 -4.79 16.69
N HIS A 77 -10.75 -4.76 16.00
CA HIS A 77 -9.78 -5.86 16.07
C HIS A 77 -8.67 -5.53 17.07
N GLN A 78 -8.81 -5.98 18.32
CA GLN A 78 -7.66 -6.10 19.22
C GLN A 78 -6.86 -7.33 18.76
N PRO A 79 -5.58 -7.20 18.38
CA PRO A 79 -4.74 -8.37 18.19
C PRO A 79 -4.48 -9.00 19.56
N GLY A 80 -5.13 -10.14 19.83
CA GLY A 80 -4.83 -10.98 21.01
C GLY A 80 -5.95 -11.16 22.03
N ALA A 81 -7.18 -11.50 21.59
CA ALA A 81 -8.20 -12.04 22.49
C ALA A 81 -8.74 -13.36 21.93
N ASP A 82 -7.89 -14.39 21.95
CA ASP A 82 -8.31 -15.79 22.01
C ASP A 82 -7.25 -16.55 22.81
N ALA A 83 -7.47 -16.61 24.13
CA ALA A 83 -7.00 -17.66 25.06
C ALA A 83 -7.67 -17.45 26.43
#